data_AF-A0A429YR38-F1
#
_entry.id   AF-A0A429YR38-F1
#
_cell.length_a   1.000
_cell.length_b   1.000
_cell.length_c   1.000
_cell.angle_alpha   90.00
_cell.angle_beta   90.00
_cell.angle_gamma   90.00
#
_symmetry.space_group_name_H-M   'P 1'
#
loop_
_entity.id
_entity.type
_entity.pdbx_description
1 polymer ?
#
loop_
_entity_poly.entity_id
_entity_poly.type
_entity_poly.pdbx_seq_one_letter_code
_entity_poly.pdbx_strand_id
1 'polypeptide(L)'
;MASMVIRNIPDDVLERFKQRARADGKSAEQLAREVIAEKAVPSREELIREAASIRARSKPVGLETALRIMQEARAERDARPYLPDLDDDH
;
A
#
# COMPACT_ATOMS: atom_id res chain seq x y z
N MET A 1 2.68 -1.94 -12.46
CA MET A 1 3.85 -1.04 -12.30
C MET A 1 3.40 0.38 -12.62
N ALA A 2 3.79 1.36 -11.80
CA ALA A 2 3.48 2.78 -12.03
C ALA A 2 4.75 3.54 -12.43
N SER A 3 4.62 4.61 -13.21
CA SER A 3 5.72 5.48 -13.61
C SER A 3 5.43 6.94 -13.22
N MET A 4 6.48 7.70 -12.91
CA MET A 4 6.39 9.11 -12.52
C MET A 4 7.55 9.89 -13.17
N VAL A 5 7.26 11.07 -13.71
CA VAL A 5 8.27 11.99 -14.26
C VAL A 5 8.32 13.23 -13.39
N ILE A 6 9.47 13.50 -12.78
CA ILE A 6 9.72 14.73 -12.02
C ILE A 6 10.50 15.69 -12.93
N ARG A 7 9.94 16.88 -13.18
CA ARG A 7 10.55 17.90 -14.06
C ARG A 7 11.09 19.07 -13.22
N ASN A 8 11.98 19.86 -13.83
CA ASN A 8 12.52 21.10 -13.27
C ASN A 8 13.23 20.90 -11.91
N ILE A 9 13.97 19.80 -11.74
CA ILE A 9 14.83 19.61 -10.57
C ILE A 9 16.07 20.50 -10.76
N PRO A 10 16.44 21.33 -9.77
CA PRO A 10 17.68 22.08 -9.82
C PRO A 10 18.89 21.16 -10.01
N ASP A 11 19.81 21.52 -10.90
CA ASP A 11 20.95 20.67 -11.27
C ASP A 11 21.82 20.32 -10.06
N ASP A 12 22.00 21.25 -9.13
CA ASP A 12 22.76 21.05 -7.90
C ASP A 12 22.11 20.00 -6.97
N VAL A 13 20.78 19.94 -6.94
CA VAL A 13 20.03 18.90 -6.21
C VAL A 13 20.19 17.56 -6.89
N LEU A 14 20.05 17.51 -8.22
CA LEU A 14 20.18 16.28 -9.00
C LEU A 14 21.59 15.67 -8.84
N GLU A 15 22.63 16.48 -8.92
CA GLU A 15 24.01 16.01 -8.80
C GLU A 15 24.32 15.49 -7.39
N ARG A 16 23.90 16.20 -6.33
CA ARG A 16 24.04 15.70 -4.95
C ARG A 16 23.28 14.38 -4.75
N PHE A 17 22.11 14.24 -5.36
CA PHE A 17 21.32 13.01 -5.27
C PHE A 17 22.01 11.83 -5.97
N LYS A 18 22.57 12.03 -7.18
CA LYS A 18 23.37 11.02 -7.88
C LYS A 18 24.62 10.63 -7.08
N GLN A 19 25.30 11.61 -6.47
CA GLN A 19 26.46 11.35 -5.62
C GLN A 19 26.09 10.48 -4.43
N ARG A 20 24.96 10.75 -3.75
CA ARG A 20 24.44 9.92 -2.67
C ARG A 20 24.17 8.49 -3.16
N ALA A 21 23.46 8.33 -4.27
CA ALA A 21 23.17 7.02 -4.83
C ALA A 21 24.44 6.23 -5.14
N ARG A 22 25.46 6.87 -5.72
CA ARG A 22 26.77 6.24 -5.98
C ARG A 22 27.49 5.83 -4.70
N ALA A 23 27.45 6.66 -3.66
CA ALA A 23 28.05 6.34 -2.36
C ALA A 23 27.41 5.09 -1.74
N ASP A 24 26.11 4.89 -1.97
CA ASP A 24 25.35 3.73 -1.51
C ASP A 24 25.43 2.52 -2.48
N GLY A 25 26.19 2.62 -3.58
CA GLY A 25 26.29 1.58 -4.60
C GLY A 25 25.02 1.35 -5.42
N LYS A 26 24.10 2.33 -5.46
CA LYS A 26 22.78 2.25 -6.10
C LYS A 26 22.69 3.13 -7.34
N SER A 27 21.75 2.81 -8.23
CA SER A 27 21.33 3.78 -9.25
C SER A 27 20.49 4.89 -8.63
N ALA A 28 20.49 6.08 -9.24
CA ALA A 28 19.66 7.19 -8.77
C ALA A 28 18.17 6.81 -8.75
N GLU A 29 17.72 6.04 -9.73
CA GLU A 29 16.34 5.54 -9.81
C GLU A 29 16.01 4.59 -8.65
N GLN A 30 16.93 3.70 -8.29
CA GLN A 30 16.75 2.78 -7.17
C GLN A 30 16.65 3.55 -5.85
N LEU A 31 17.56 4.51 -5.61
CA LEU A 31 17.48 5.36 -4.43
C LEU A 31 16.17 6.16 -4.39
N ALA A 32 15.70 6.68 -5.54
CA ALA A 32 14.43 7.41 -5.60
C ALA A 32 13.24 6.52 -5.23
N ARG A 33 13.20 5.28 -5.72
CA ARG A 33 12.17 4.31 -5.35
C ARG A 33 12.16 4.02 -3.85
N GLU A 34 13.32 3.82 -3.25
CA GLU A 34 13.44 3.53 -1.82
C GLU A 34 12.95 4.71 -0.97
N VAL A 35 13.36 5.94 -1.32
CA VAL A 35 12.91 7.16 -0.64
C VAL A 35 11.40 7.34 -0.76
N ILE A 36 10.83 7.11 -1.95
CA ILE A 36 9.38 7.17 -2.14
C ILE A 36 8.68 6.11 -1.30
N ALA A 37 9.18 4.88 -1.29
CA ALA A 37 8.60 3.79 -0.50
C ALA A 37 8.62 4.10 0.99
N GLU A 38 9.76 4.60 1.51
CA GLU A 38 9.89 5.00 2.90
C GLU A 38 8.91 6.13 3.26
N LYS A 39 8.78 7.14 2.40
CA LYS A 39 7.88 8.28 2.62
C LYS A 39 6.40 7.95 2.40
N ALA A 40 6.10 6.89 1.65
CA ALA A 40 4.74 6.41 1.44
C ALA A 40 4.19 5.63 2.65
N VAL A 41 5.05 5.21 3.59
CA VAL A 41 4.59 4.56 4.82
C VAL A 41 3.80 5.58 5.66
N PRO A 42 2.52 5.31 5.98
CA PRO A 42 1.74 6.21 6.80
C PRO A 42 2.35 6.30 8.21
N SER A 43 2.37 7.52 8.73
CA SER A 43 2.75 7.76 10.12
C SER A 43 1.76 7.07 11.08
N ARG A 44 2.22 6.82 12.30
CA ARG A 44 1.37 6.26 13.36
C ARG A 44 0.11 7.12 13.60
N GLU A 45 0.23 8.43 13.49
CA GLU A 45 -0.90 9.35 13.65
C GLU A 45 -1.92 9.26 12.50
N GLU A 46 -1.45 9.05 11.28
CA GLU A 46 -2.32 8.80 10.12
C GLU A 46 -3.07 7.48 10.28
N LEU A 47 -2.37 6.42 10.70
CA LEU A 47 -2.99 5.13 10.98
C LEU A 47 -4.06 5.22 12.07
N ILE A 48 -3.80 5.98 13.15
CA ILE A 48 -4.79 6.19 14.22
C ILE A 48 -6.01 6.97 13.70
N ARG A 49 -5.80 8.01 12.89
CA ARG A 49 -6.90 8.79 12.28
C ARG A 49 -7.73 7.94 11.32
N GLU A 50 -7.07 7.13 10.50
CA GLU A 50 -7.75 6.21 9.60
C GLU A 50 -8.57 5.17 10.38
N ALA A 51 -7.99 4.55 11.42
CA ALA A 51 -8.69 3.61 12.28
C ALA A 51 -9.90 4.27 12.99
N ALA A 52 -9.79 5.53 13.40
CA ALA A 52 -10.89 6.29 13.97
C ALA A 52 -12.00 6.56 12.93
N SER A 53 -11.64 6.92 11.70
CA SER A 53 -12.58 7.11 10.58
C SER A 53 -13.33 5.82 10.23
N ILE A 54 -12.63 4.68 10.21
CA ILE A 54 -13.25 3.37 10.02
C ILE A 54 -14.22 3.10 11.18
N ARG A 55 -13.80 3.26 12.43
CA ARG A 55 -14.67 3.07 13.61
C ARG A 55 -15.90 3.96 13.59
N ALA A 56 -15.78 5.21 13.13
CA ALA A 56 -16.91 6.13 13.05
C ALA A 56 -17.96 5.72 12.00
N ARG A 57 -17.54 5.03 10.93
CA ARG A 57 -18.44 4.56 9.87
C ARG A 57 -18.93 3.12 10.09
N SER A 58 -18.29 2.38 11.00
CA SER A 58 -18.63 1.00 11.31
C SER A 58 -19.63 0.91 12.47
N LYS A 59 -20.62 0.03 12.35
CA LYS A 59 -21.53 -0.29 13.45
C LYS A 59 -20.88 -1.35 14.35
N PRO A 60 -20.61 -1.06 15.64
CA PRO A 60 -20.13 -2.10 16.55
C PRO A 60 -21.23 -3.15 16.75
N VAL A 61 -20.84 -4.42 16.75
CA VAL A 61 -21.72 -5.55 17.02
C VAL A 61 -21.16 -6.39 18.16
N GLY A 62 -22.03 -7.14 18.84
CA GLY A 62 -21.61 -8.09 19.87
C GLY A 62 -20.78 -9.24 19.29
N LEU A 63 -20.03 -9.92 20.16
CA LEU A 63 -19.13 -11.01 19.76
C LEU A 63 -19.86 -12.12 19.00
N GLU A 64 -21.03 -12.55 19.48
CA GLU A 64 -21.83 -13.58 18.82
C GLU A 64 -22.22 -13.20 17.39
N THR A 65 -22.65 -11.95 17.19
CA THR A 65 -22.99 -11.44 15.86
C THR A 65 -21.75 -11.34 14.97
N ALA A 66 -20.62 -10.90 15.50
CA ALA A 66 -19.35 -10.84 14.76
C ALA A 66 -18.91 -12.24 14.29
N LEU A 67 -18.97 -13.24 15.18
CA LEU A 67 -18.63 -14.63 14.87
C LEU A 67 -19.52 -15.20 13.78
N ARG A 68 -20.83 -14.94 13.85
CA ARG A 68 -21.77 -15.36 12.80
C ARG A 68 -21.43 -14.73 11.45
N ILE A 69 -21.19 -13.42 11.40
CA ILE A 69 -20.79 -12.71 10.16
C ILE A 69 -19.50 -13.33 9.58
N MET A 70 -18.50 -13.61 10.42
CA MET A 70 -17.24 -14.22 9.97
C MET A 70 -17.44 -15.65 9.42
N GLN A 71 -18.30 -16.45 10.06
CA GLN A 71 -18.65 -17.79 9.60
C GLN A 71 -19.39 -17.77 8.26
N GLU A 72 -20.38 -16.87 8.11
CA GLU A 72 -21.13 -16.68 6.87
C GLU A 72 -20.19 -16.26 5.72
N ALA A 73 -19.31 -15.27 5.94
CA ALA A 73 -18.34 -14.83 4.93
C ALA A 73 -17.35 -15.93 4.53
N ARG A 74 -16.93 -16.76 5.48
CA ARG A 74 -16.05 -17.90 5.20
C ARG A 74 -16.79 -18.97 4.40
N ALA A 75 -18.01 -19.30 4.78
CA ALA A 75 -18.83 -20.27 4.05
C ALA A 75 -19.10 -19.81 2.62
N GLU A 76 -19.38 -18.52 2.41
CA GLU A 76 -19.55 -17.94 1.07
C GLU A 76 -18.26 -18.08 0.24
N ARG A 77 -17.10 -17.70 0.80
CA ARG A 77 -15.81 -17.82 0.12
C ARG A 77 -15.51 -19.27 -0.27
N ASP A 78 -15.73 -20.20 0.66
CA ASP A 78 -15.41 -21.62 0.48
C ASP A 78 -16.43 -22.31 -0.45
N ALA A 79 -17.64 -21.76 -0.60
CA ALA A 79 -18.67 -22.23 -1.52
C ALA A 79 -18.57 -21.63 -2.93
N ARG A 80 -17.73 -20.62 -3.16
CA ARG A 80 -17.46 -20.10 -4.51
C ARG A 80 -16.83 -21.23 -5.34
N PRO A 81 -17.46 -21.64 -6.45
CA PRO A 81 -16.85 -22.63 -7.33
C PRO A 81 -15.52 -22.07 -7.86
N TYR A 82 -14.47 -22.87 -7.82
CA TYR A 82 -13.25 -22.57 -8.55
C TYR A 82 -13.59 -22.55 -10.05
N LEU A 83 -13.54 -21.36 -10.66
CA LEU A 83 -13.80 -21.14 -12.08
C LEU A 83 -12.46 -20.85 -12.77
N PRO A 84 -11.81 -21.84 -13.38
CA PRO A 84 -10.47 -21.68 -13.97
C PRO A 84 -10.40 -20.65 -15.11
N ASP A 85 -11.52 -20.36 -15.79
CA ASP A 85 -11.50 -19.61 -17.06
C ASP A 85 -11.80 -18.09 -16.93
N LEU A 86 -11.81 -17.52 -15.71
CA LEU A 86 -12.06 -16.08 -15.48
C LEU A 86 -10.89 -15.33 -14.82
N ASP A 87 -9.83 -16.04 -14.43
CA ASP A 87 -8.63 -15.46 -13.81
C ASP A 87 -7.40 -15.43 -14.75
N ASP A 88 -7.52 -15.97 -15.97
CA ASP A 88 -6.48 -15.96 -17.02
C ASP A 88 -6.68 -14.80 -18.02
N ASP A 89 -6.66 -13.55 -17.53
CA ASP A 89 -6.40 -12.38 -18.39
C ASP A 89 -4.92 -12.00 -18.25
N HIS A 90 -4.06 -12.73 -18.96
CA HIS A 90 -2.64 -12.40 -19.21
C HIS A 90 -2.35 -12.25 -20.70
#